data_AF-E3NNT3-F1
#
_entry.id   AF-E3NNT3-F1
#
_cell.length_a   1.000
_cell.length_b   1.000
_cell.length_c   1.000
_cell.angle_alpha   90.00
_cell.angle_beta   90.00
_cell.angle_gamma   90.00
#
_symmetry.space_group_name_H-M   'P 1'
#
loop_
_entity.id
_entity.type
_entity.pdbx_description
1 polymer ?
#
loop_
_entity_poly.entity_id
_entity_poly.type
_entity_poly.pdbx_seq_one_letter_code
_entity_poly.pdbx_strand_id
1 'polypeptide(L)'
;MEIPPGLETTKRKVAHSDEHGFSDQVRVPNVIVMVGLPARGKTYISKKLCRYLKWTGFKTKVFNVGEYRRTDANAADAIHGANASFFSPDNADALKVRA
;
A
#
# COMPACT_ATOMS: atom_id res chain seq x y z
N MET A 1 -0.20 -48.68 8.16
CA MET A 1 0.90 -47.70 8.22
C MET A 1 0.42 -46.49 7.43
N GLU A 2 -0.15 -45.52 8.14
CA GLU A 2 -0.85 -44.39 7.52
C GLU A 2 0.14 -43.32 7.05
N ILE A 3 -0.14 -42.76 5.86
CA ILE A 3 0.61 -41.68 5.23
C ILE A 3 0.08 -40.35 5.81
N PRO A 4 0.91 -39.49 6.41
CA PRO A 4 0.45 -38.18 6.87
C PRO A 4 0.22 -37.22 5.68
N PRO A 5 -0.85 -36.41 5.68
CA PRO A 5 -1.12 -35.42 4.65
C PRO A 5 -0.47 -34.07 5.01
N GLY A 6 0.33 -33.54 4.08
CA GLY A 6 1.04 -32.28 4.30
C GLY A 6 1.69 -31.74 3.03
N LEU A 7 0.89 -31.56 1.97
CA LEU A 7 1.28 -30.80 0.79
C LEU A 7 1.29 -29.31 1.14
N GLU A 8 2.34 -28.83 1.81
CA GLU A 8 2.64 -27.39 1.81
C GLU A 8 3.57 -27.10 0.62
N THR A 9 2.98 -26.51 -0.42
CA THR A 9 3.71 -26.01 -1.58
C THR A 9 4.79 -25.05 -1.13
N THR A 10 6.04 -25.52 -1.13
CA THR A 10 7.23 -24.67 -0.97
C THR A 10 7.17 -23.57 -2.01
N LYS A 11 6.88 -22.34 -1.58
CA LYS A 11 6.97 -21.14 -2.42
C LYS A 11 8.39 -21.10 -3.00
N ARG A 12 8.49 -21.26 -4.32
CA ARG A 12 9.75 -21.29 -5.07
C ARG A 12 10.60 -20.07 -4.70
N LYS A 13 11.77 -20.33 -4.13
CA LYS A 13 12.88 -19.38 -4.00
C LYS A 13 13.45 -19.17 -5.40
N VAL A 14 13.16 -18.04 -6.03
CA VAL A 14 13.77 -17.69 -7.33
C VAL A 14 15.11 -17.03 -7.01
N ALA A 15 16.19 -17.79 -7.21
CA ALA A 15 17.53 -17.23 -7.33
C ALA A 15 17.58 -16.49 -8.68
N HIS A 16 17.80 -15.18 -8.67
CA HIS A 16 18.01 -14.41 -9.90
C HIS A 16 19.51 -14.21 -10.10
N SER A 17 20.01 -14.82 -11.17
CA SER A 17 21.26 -14.47 -11.84
C SER A 17 21.17 -13.08 -12.45
N ASP A 18 22.27 -12.34 -12.42
CA ASP A 18 22.41 -10.91 -12.74
C ASP A 18 22.30 -10.54 -14.22
N GLU A 19 21.24 -10.96 -14.92
CA GLU A 19 20.85 -10.36 -16.20
C GLU A 19 19.33 -10.15 -16.24
N HIS A 20 18.89 -8.96 -15.83
CA HIS A 20 17.47 -8.59 -15.78
C HIS A 20 17.04 -7.98 -17.11
N GLY A 21 16.50 -8.80 -18.01
CA GLY A 21 15.75 -8.30 -19.16
C GLY A 21 14.52 -7.50 -18.71
N PHE A 22 14.15 -6.45 -19.45
CA PHE A 22 13.01 -5.56 -19.15
C PHE A 22 11.69 -6.32 -18.89
N SER A 23 11.52 -7.48 -19.52
CA SER A 23 10.35 -8.35 -19.36
C SER A 23 10.20 -8.99 -17.97
N ASP A 24 11.30 -9.20 -17.23
CA ASP A 24 11.25 -9.86 -15.92
C ASP A 24 10.80 -8.91 -14.81
N GLN A 25 11.07 -7.61 -14.94
CA GLN A 25 10.62 -6.58 -13.99
C GLN A 25 9.09 -6.43 -13.95
N VAL A 26 8.39 -6.79 -15.04
CA VAL A 26 6.92 -6.75 -15.10
C VAL A 26 6.28 -7.91 -14.33
N ARG A 27 7.05 -9.00 -14.10
CA ARG A 27 6.56 -10.22 -13.43
C ARG A 27 6.78 -10.20 -11.92
N VAL A 28 7.63 -9.31 -11.41
CA VAL A 28 7.78 -9.10 -9.96
C VAL A 28 6.67 -8.17 -9.42
N PRO A 29 6.22 -8.34 -8.17
CA PRO A 29 5.29 -7.41 -7.55
C PRO A 29 5.89 -5.99 -7.49
N ASN A 30 5.18 -5.02 -8.06
CA ASN A 30 5.62 -3.62 -8.12
C ASN A 30 4.84 -2.74 -7.13
N VAL A 31 5.52 -1.80 -6.47
CA VAL A 31 4.91 -0.83 -5.55
C VAL A 31 5.07 0.58 -6.13
N ILE A 32 3.96 1.29 -6.29
CA ILE A 32 3.95 2.67 -6.78
C ILE A 32 3.62 3.60 -5.62
N VAL A 33 4.62 4.36 -5.15
CA VAL A 33 4.48 5.29 -4.03
C VAL A 33 4.17 6.70 -4.55
N MET A 34 3.07 7.28 -4.09
CA MET A 34 2.74 8.67 -4.39
C MET A 34 3.39 9.60 -3.37
N VAL A 35 4.05 10.66 -3.83
CA VAL A 35 4.67 11.68 -2.98
C VAL A 35 4.11 13.07 -3.27
N GLY A 36 4.24 13.99 -2.31
CA GLY A 36 3.90 15.40 -2.49
C GLY A 36 2.94 15.95 -1.45
N LEU A 37 2.80 17.28 -1.47
CA LEU A 37 2.01 18.04 -0.50
C LEU A 37 0.50 17.67 -0.51
N PRO A 38 -0.23 17.93 0.58
CA PRO A 38 -1.68 17.78 0.63
C PRO A 38 -2.38 18.49 -0.56
N ALA A 39 -3.56 17.99 -0.95
CA ALA A 39 -4.36 18.51 -2.07
C ALA A 39 -3.72 18.49 -3.49
N ARG A 40 -2.54 17.88 -3.68
CA ARG A 40 -1.88 17.75 -5.01
C ARG A 40 -2.38 16.60 -5.89
N GLY A 41 -3.64 16.20 -5.77
CA GLY A 41 -4.23 15.18 -6.66
C GLY A 41 -3.68 13.76 -6.52
N LYS A 42 -2.82 13.45 -5.54
CA LYS A 42 -2.23 12.11 -5.32
C LYS A 42 -3.29 11.00 -5.35
N THR A 43 -4.33 11.14 -4.53
CA THR A 43 -5.44 10.16 -4.46
C THR A 43 -6.18 10.02 -5.79
N TYR A 44 -6.35 11.11 -6.54
CA TYR A 44 -7.00 11.09 -7.85
C TYR A 44 -6.16 10.28 -8.84
N ILE A 45 -4.85 10.57 -8.91
CA ILE A 45 -3.91 9.86 -9.78
C ILE A 45 -3.86 8.37 -9.42
N SER A 46 -3.73 8.00 -8.14
CA SER A 46 -3.67 6.59 -7.73
C SER A 46 -4.92 5.81 -8.13
N LYS A 47 -6.11 6.40 -7.96
CA LYS A 47 -7.38 5.75 -8.32
C LYS A 47 -7.51 5.58 -9.83
N LYS A 48 -7.15 6.61 -10.61
CA LYS A 48 -7.18 6.57 -12.08
C LYS A 48 -6.18 5.54 -12.63
N LEU A 49 -4.97 5.53 -12.08
CA LEU A 49 -3.92 4.57 -12.43
C LEU A 49 -4.34 3.13 -12.09
N CYS A 50 -4.87 2.89 -10.90
CA CYS A 50 -5.36 1.56 -10.52
C CYS A 50 -6.48 1.07 -11.45
N ARG A 51 -7.43 1.95 -11.81
CA ARG A 51 -8.48 1.60 -12.78
C ARG A 51 -7.90 1.23 -14.14
N TYR A 52 -6.94 2.01 -14.63
CA TYR A 52 -6.27 1.73 -15.89
C TYR A 52 -5.53 0.38 -15.86
N LEU A 53 -4.70 0.14 -14.83
CA LEU A 53 -3.96 -1.11 -14.69
C LEU A 53 -4.88 -2.33 -14.55
N LYS A 54 -5.99 -2.20 -13.83
CA LYS A 54 -7.03 -3.25 -13.76
C LYS A 54 -7.65 -3.53 -15.13
N TRP A 55 -7.93 -2.48 -15.91
CA TRP A 55 -8.49 -2.62 -17.24
C TRP A 55 -7.51 -3.30 -18.22
N THR A 56 -6.20 -3.02 -18.11
CA THR A 56 -5.14 -3.72 -18.88
C THR A 56 -4.93 -5.17 -18.43
N GLY A 57 -5.55 -5.60 -17.32
CA GLY A 57 -5.48 -6.98 -16.82
C GLY A 57 -4.52 -7.22 -15.64
N PHE A 58 -3.91 -6.16 -15.09
CA PHE A 58 -3.06 -6.29 -13.90
C PHE A 58 -3.87 -6.29 -12.61
N LYS A 59 -3.55 -7.22 -11.71
CA LYS A 59 -4.11 -7.25 -10.35
C LYS A 59 -3.47 -6.13 -9.52
N THR A 60 -4.18 -5.01 -9.36
CA THR A 60 -3.71 -3.85 -8.60
C THR A 60 -4.67 -3.45 -7.48
N LYS A 61 -4.13 -2.84 -6.43
CA LYS A 61 -4.90 -2.32 -5.29
C LYS A 61 -4.33 -0.95 -4.88
N VAL A 62 -5.21 -0.03 -4.51
CA VAL A 62 -4.82 1.26 -3.93
C VAL A 62 -4.80 1.12 -2.42
N PHE A 63 -3.71 1.57 -1.80
CA PHE A 63 -3.59 1.69 -0.35
C PHE A 63 -3.59 3.18 -0.01
N ASN A 64 -4.65 3.65 0.65
CA ASN A 64 -4.79 5.05 1.03
C ASN A 64 -4.58 5.19 2.54
N VAL A 65 -3.40 5.63 2.95
CA VAL A 65 -3.02 5.83 4.37
C VAL A 65 -3.99 6.75 5.11
N GLY A 66 -4.61 7.71 4.41
CA GLY A 66 -5.62 8.57 5.03
C GLY A 66 -6.93 7.84 5.37
N GLU A 67 -7.28 6.78 4.64
CA GLU A 67 -8.43 5.91 4.95
C GLU A 67 -8.14 5.08 6.19
N TYR A 68 -6.97 4.40 6.21
CA TYR A 68 -6.51 3.61 7.36
C TYR A 68 -6.50 4.45 8.64
N ARG A 69 -5.94 5.67 8.58
CA ARG A 69 -5.97 6.58 9.72
C ARG A 69 -7.40 6.86 10.23
N ARG A 70 -8.40 6.99 9.35
CA ARG A 70 -9.79 7.25 9.78
C ARG A 70 -10.47 6.01 10.36
N THR A 71 -10.08 4.82 9.91
CA THR A 71 -10.66 3.55 10.37
C THR A 71 -9.99 3.04 11.66
N ASP A 72 -8.67 3.11 11.76
CA ASP A 72 -7.90 2.55 12.87
C ASP A 72 -7.90 3.48 14.10
N ALA A 73 -7.94 4.80 13.89
CA ALA A 73 -7.91 5.78 14.98
C ALA A 73 -9.28 6.05 15.63
N ASN A 74 -10.28 5.17 15.42
CA ASN A 74 -11.62 5.18 16.06
C ASN A 74 -12.09 6.54 16.59
N ALA A 75 -12.83 7.28 15.75
CA ALA A 75 -13.82 8.30 16.15
C ALA A 75 -13.36 9.56 16.93
N ALA A 76 -12.24 9.58 17.64
CA ALA A 76 -11.84 10.74 18.46
C ALA A 76 -11.51 11.99 17.61
N ASP A 77 -10.85 11.80 16.46
CA ASP A 77 -10.55 12.87 15.50
C ASP A 77 -11.63 13.06 14.41
N ALA A 78 -12.56 12.10 14.27
CA ALA A 78 -13.65 12.19 13.30
C ALA A 78 -14.76 13.15 13.76
N ILE A 79 -14.92 13.34 15.08
CA ILE A 79 -15.91 14.26 15.68
C ILE A 79 -15.46 15.73 15.56
N HIS A 80 -14.15 16.00 15.51
CA HIS A 80 -13.60 17.36 15.38
C HIS A 80 -12.90 17.65 14.06
N GLY A 81 -12.93 16.72 13.11
CA GLY A 81 -12.34 16.89 11.79
C GLY A 81 -10.83 17.13 11.85
N ALA A 82 -10.05 16.15 12.33
CA ALA A 82 -8.57 16.13 12.30
C ALA A 82 -7.95 17.53 12.23
N ASN A 83 -8.05 18.28 13.32
CA ASN A 83 -7.58 19.66 13.41
C ASN A 83 -6.14 19.79 12.89
N ALA A 84 -5.76 20.97 12.37
CA ALA A 84 -4.41 21.20 11.86
C ALA A 84 -3.31 20.85 12.88
N SER A 85 -3.62 20.93 14.18
CA SER A 85 -2.77 20.51 15.31
C SER A 85 -2.40 19.03 15.30
N PHE A 86 -3.25 18.15 14.73
CA PHE A 86 -2.89 16.77 14.47
C PHE A 86 -1.63 16.78 13.60
N PHE A 87 -1.64 17.50 12.46
CA PHE A 87 -0.55 17.54 11.46
C PHE A 87 0.70 18.32 11.86
N SER A 88 0.73 18.87 13.07
CA SER A 88 1.92 19.52 13.62
C SER A 88 3.06 18.50 13.81
N PRO A 89 4.32 18.86 13.51
CA PRO A 89 5.49 18.03 13.80
C PRO A 89 5.72 17.85 15.30
N ASP A 90 5.21 18.76 16.14
CA ASP A 90 5.42 18.74 17.59
C ASP A 90 4.50 17.74 18.31
N ASN A 91 3.51 17.19 17.61
CA ASN A 91 2.56 16.24 18.18
C ASN A 91 3.11 14.80 18.08
N ALA A 92 3.86 14.39 19.11
CA ALA A 92 4.47 13.07 19.20
C ALA A 92 3.47 11.91 19.15
N ASP A 93 2.26 12.10 19.69
CA ASP A 93 1.24 11.05 19.70
C ASP A 93 0.57 10.91 18.33
N ALA A 94 0.32 12.02 17.63
CA ALA A 94 -0.14 12.00 16.24
C ALA A 94 0.90 11.43 15.27
N LEU A 95 2.20 11.61 15.54
CA LEU A 95 3.27 11.00 14.76
C LEU A 95 3.26 9.47 14.89
N LYS A 96 3.06 8.93 16.09
CA LYS A 96 2.94 7.47 16.31
C LYS A 96 1.76 6.86 15.56
N VAL A 97 0.64 7.58 15.47
CA VAL A 97 -0.57 7.12 14.74
C VAL A 97 -0.40 7.20 13.21
N ARG A 98 0.57 7.98 12.72
CA ARG A 98 0.87 8.11 11.28
C ARG A 98 1.94 7.19 10.76
N ALA A 99 2.81 6.72 11.65
CA ALA A 99 3.92 5.82 11.33
C ALA A 99 3.37 4.42 11.00
#